data_AF-A0A540WKU6-F1
#
_entry.id   AF-A0A540WKU6-F1
#
_cell.length_a   1.000
_cell.length_b   1.000
_cell.length_c   1.000
_cell.angle_alpha   90.00
_cell.angle_beta   90.00
_cell.angle_gamma   90.00
#
_symmetry.space_group_name_H-M   'P 1'
#
loop_
_entity.id
_entity.type
_entity.pdbx_description
1 polymer ?
#
loop_
_entity_poly.entity_id
_entity_poly.type
_entity_poly.pdbx_seq_one_letter_code
_entity_poly.pdbx_strand_id
1 'polypeptide(L)'
;MTSPWQRRRQPDDVPTPVAVAVSDFCRRAKSPAPAPEVREALALLLEDDDFRVRALTDAEPETTPLGPFAVVDILRGTAPAVAAQRQSCGYYDVARELAYVREEKTPPRAVAADPSIPSFALPAARPAGESSGKAKKGAKADEATVLERIAPKKRSTLVDEETTSPSEQELAALDEGPSFLRRDLPRPRGRFTRVEAPRTPFVELTRASGKEVLEALLEGSEHRFALLRNMSHRFNGSRGDLTLVDLETVLRDHGLLDALKEKERLQLLDAYTQQRGATGRVGWALGVSPPELQRLVASCGLTEDVEALRERFRREALATSHLTHRLDLLGREKYLADLGIQRKFNESLRKDLERLLRDELPGATDLHGLSDAVGRKYGSPSELVFRAIERLGLAEGLRKQLHPGVPPSTP
;
A
#
# COMPACT_ATOMS: atom_id res chain seq x y z
N MET A 1 21.51 19.11 1.68
CA MET A 1 21.04 18.36 2.87
C MET A 1 20.57 16.99 2.41
N THR A 2 21.35 15.94 2.64
CA THR A 2 20.93 14.56 2.31
C THR A 2 19.83 14.14 3.26
N SER A 3 18.69 13.73 2.72
CA SER A 3 17.55 13.30 3.52
C SER A 3 17.94 12.09 4.37
N PRO A 4 17.49 11.99 5.64
CA PRO A 4 17.93 10.92 6.52
C PRO A 4 17.67 9.53 5.92
N TRP A 5 16.54 9.30 5.28
CA TRP A 5 16.15 7.95 4.84
C TRP A 5 16.55 7.62 3.40
N GLN A 6 17.75 8.03 2.97
CA GLN A 6 18.29 7.73 1.64
C GLN A 6 19.36 6.63 1.73
N ARG A 7 19.26 5.59 0.87
CA ARG A 7 20.27 4.54 0.77
C ARG A 7 21.61 5.10 0.27
N ARG A 8 22.69 4.58 0.85
CA ARG A 8 24.08 5.00 0.64
C ARG A 8 24.91 3.93 -0.08
N ARG A 9 24.55 2.66 0.07
CA ARG A 9 25.15 1.49 -0.59
C ARG A 9 24.06 0.49 -0.97
N GLN A 10 24.37 -0.56 -1.74
CA GLN A 10 23.39 -1.62 -2.00
C GLN A 10 23.23 -2.51 -0.75
N PRO A 11 22.03 -3.08 -0.51
CA PRO A 11 21.81 -4.01 0.60
C PRO A 11 22.72 -5.25 0.58
N ASP A 12 23.11 -5.70 -0.62
CA ASP A 12 23.99 -6.86 -0.81
C ASP A 12 25.45 -6.55 -0.46
N ASP A 13 25.86 -5.28 -0.53
CA ASP A 13 27.21 -4.83 -0.15
C ASP A 13 27.43 -4.83 1.38
N VAL A 14 26.37 -5.01 2.17
CA VAL A 14 26.46 -5.05 3.64
C VAL A 14 27.18 -6.33 4.08
N PRO A 15 28.28 -6.26 4.85
CA PRO A 15 28.99 -7.45 5.30
C PRO A 15 28.09 -8.35 6.16
N THR A 16 28.02 -9.64 5.82
CA THR A 16 27.21 -10.64 6.54
C THR A 16 27.42 -10.65 8.06
N PRO A 17 28.65 -10.53 8.60
CA PRO A 17 28.84 -10.47 10.05
C PRO A 17 28.15 -9.27 10.71
N VAL A 18 28.06 -8.12 10.04
CA VAL A 18 27.38 -6.92 10.56
C VAL A 18 25.86 -7.14 10.56
N ALA A 19 25.32 -7.70 9.48
CA ALA A 19 23.90 -8.02 9.39
C ALA A 19 23.46 -9.05 10.44
N VAL A 20 24.29 -10.06 10.71
CA VAL A 20 24.02 -11.06 11.77
C VAL A 20 24.03 -10.41 13.15
N ALA A 21 25.02 -9.57 13.46
CA ALA A 21 25.11 -8.87 14.74
C ALA A 21 23.88 -7.99 15.03
N VAL A 22 23.39 -7.25 14.01
CA VAL A 22 22.17 -6.44 14.13
C VAL A 22 20.93 -7.30 14.26
N SER A 23 20.83 -8.40 13.49
CA SER A 23 19.73 -9.35 13.60
C SER A 23 19.63 -9.93 15.03
N ASP A 24 20.76 -10.32 15.61
CA ASP A 24 20.83 -10.84 16.97
C ASP A 24 20.49 -9.77 18.02
N PHE A 25 20.99 -8.54 17.85
CA PHE A 25 20.65 -7.41 18.71
C PHE A 25 19.14 -7.09 18.69
N CYS A 26 18.54 -7.00 17.51
CA CYS A 26 17.10 -6.78 17.34
C CYS A 26 16.26 -7.91 17.94
N ARG A 27 16.74 -9.16 17.87
CA ARG A 27 16.13 -10.30 18.54
C ARG A 27 16.18 -10.17 20.06
N ARG A 28 17.32 -9.75 20.64
CA ARG A 28 17.44 -9.47 22.08
C ARG A 28 16.53 -8.30 22.49
N ALA A 29 16.37 -7.29 21.64
CA ALA A 29 15.53 -6.13 21.87
C ALA A 29 14.02 -6.35 21.61
N LYS A 30 13.57 -7.62 21.50
CA LYS A 30 12.15 -8.01 21.27
C LYS A 30 11.54 -7.51 19.95
N SER A 31 12.35 -7.20 18.94
CA SER A 31 11.89 -6.77 17.61
C SER A 31 12.66 -7.49 16.49
N PRO A 32 12.53 -8.82 16.36
CA PRO A 32 13.25 -9.58 15.34
C PRO A 32 12.84 -9.16 13.93
N ALA A 33 13.82 -9.03 13.03
CA ALA A 33 13.61 -8.67 11.63
C ALA A 33 14.31 -9.68 10.70
N PRO A 34 13.75 -9.97 9.51
CA PRO A 34 14.37 -10.84 8.52
C PRO A 34 15.67 -10.24 7.97
N ALA A 35 16.61 -11.10 7.57
CA ALA A 35 17.90 -10.71 7.00
C ALA A 35 17.84 -9.66 5.86
N PRO A 36 16.91 -9.74 4.87
CA PRO A 36 16.77 -8.69 3.86
C PRO A 36 16.44 -7.31 4.47
N GLU A 37 15.54 -7.25 5.45
CA GLU A 37 15.15 -5.98 6.09
C GLU A 37 16.31 -5.36 6.89
N VAL A 38 17.11 -6.20 7.57
CA VAL A 38 18.31 -5.74 8.27
C VAL A 38 19.32 -5.13 7.28
N ARG A 39 19.52 -5.77 6.13
CA ARG A 39 20.41 -5.27 5.07
C ARG A 39 19.91 -3.97 4.45
N GLU A 40 18.61 -3.85 4.23
CA GLU A 40 17.99 -2.61 3.73
C GLU A 40 18.15 -1.44 4.70
N ALA A 41 17.99 -1.68 6.00
CA ALA A 41 18.23 -0.64 7.01
C ALA A 41 19.71 -0.23 7.04
N LEU A 42 20.63 -1.20 7.03
CA LEU A 42 22.08 -0.95 7.05
C LEU A 42 22.61 -0.32 5.75
N ALA A 43 21.87 -0.45 4.65
CA ALA A 43 22.16 0.24 3.40
C ALA A 43 21.99 1.77 3.50
N LEU A 44 21.33 2.28 4.54
CA LEU A 44 21.21 3.72 4.83
C LEU A 44 22.47 4.32 5.48
N LEU A 45 23.42 3.48 5.89
CA LEU A 45 24.69 3.85 6.50
C LEU A 45 25.84 3.70 5.48
N LEU A 46 26.93 4.43 5.72
CA LEU A 46 28.18 4.25 4.95
C LEU A 46 28.94 3.02 5.47
N GLU A 47 29.84 2.49 4.66
CA GLU A 47 30.71 1.36 5.06
C GLU A 47 31.54 1.69 6.31
N ASP A 48 31.98 2.94 6.45
CA ASP A 48 32.75 3.42 7.61
C ASP A 48 31.97 3.33 8.93
N ASP A 49 30.63 3.30 8.89
CA ASP A 49 29.79 3.20 10.09
C ASP A 49 29.66 1.75 10.61
N ASP A 50 30.13 0.73 9.88
CA ASP A 50 29.98 -0.68 10.25
C ASP A 50 30.66 -1.04 11.58
N PHE A 51 31.76 -0.37 11.92
CA PHE A 51 32.41 -0.52 13.23
C PHE A 51 31.51 0.00 14.37
N ARG A 52 30.83 1.14 14.16
CA ARG A 52 29.91 1.73 15.14
C ARG A 52 28.67 0.86 15.32
N VAL A 53 28.18 0.25 14.23
CA VAL A 53 27.11 -0.76 14.28
C VAL A 53 27.53 -1.91 15.18
N ARG A 54 28.72 -2.49 14.98
CA ARG A 54 29.22 -3.60 15.81
C ARG A 54 29.34 -3.23 17.28
N ALA A 55 29.97 -2.09 17.58
CA ALA A 55 30.14 -1.60 18.94
C ALA A 55 28.80 -1.41 19.68
N LEU A 56 27.76 -0.96 18.97
CA LEU A 56 26.41 -0.84 19.53
C LEU A 56 25.75 -2.21 19.73
N THR A 57 25.92 -3.14 18.78
CA THR A 57 25.29 -4.47 18.83
C THR A 57 25.97 -5.46 19.78
N ASP A 58 27.19 -5.18 20.22
CA ASP A 58 27.91 -5.99 21.21
C ASP A 58 27.36 -5.79 22.63
N ALA A 59 26.72 -4.64 22.90
CA ALA A 59 26.06 -4.35 24.16
C ALA A 59 24.66 -4.98 24.27
N GLU A 60 24.12 -5.04 25.49
CA GLU A 60 22.71 -5.35 25.72
C GLU A 60 21.81 -4.15 25.35
N PRO A 61 20.63 -4.38 24.76
CA PRO A 61 19.73 -3.30 24.41
C PRO A 61 19.16 -2.64 25.67
N GLU A 62 19.45 -1.36 25.87
CA GLU A 62 18.97 -0.56 27.01
C GLU A 62 17.44 -0.40 27.02
N THR A 63 16.82 -0.42 25.84
CA THR A 63 15.37 -0.24 25.66
C THR A 63 14.80 -1.25 24.67
N THR A 64 13.50 -1.56 24.84
CA THR A 64 12.75 -2.45 23.94
C THR A 64 11.40 -1.81 23.61
N PRO A 65 10.86 -1.93 22.38
CA PRO A 65 11.38 -2.67 21.23
C PRO A 65 12.35 -1.85 20.35
N LEU A 66 13.44 -2.46 19.85
CA LEU A 66 14.37 -1.83 18.89
C LEU A 66 14.54 -2.70 17.63
N GLY A 67 13.99 -2.24 16.51
CA GLY A 67 14.16 -2.86 15.19
C GLY A 67 15.37 -2.33 14.41
N PRO A 68 15.65 -2.84 13.21
CA PRO A 68 16.86 -2.51 12.45
C PRO A 68 16.93 -1.04 12.03
N PHE A 69 15.80 -0.41 11.68
CA PHE A 69 15.74 1.03 11.38
C PHE A 69 15.89 1.90 12.63
N ALA A 70 15.51 1.39 13.81
CA ALA A 70 15.75 2.07 15.09
C ALA A 70 17.25 2.08 15.44
N VAL A 71 17.98 1.00 15.13
CA VAL A 71 19.45 0.94 15.28
C VAL A 71 20.13 2.02 14.43
N VAL A 72 19.68 2.19 13.18
CA VAL A 72 20.17 3.25 12.28
C VAL A 72 19.87 4.65 12.84
N ASP A 73 18.68 4.86 13.42
CA ASP A 73 18.31 6.15 14.02
C ASP A 73 19.17 6.47 15.26
N ILE A 74 19.48 5.46 16.08
CA ILE A 74 20.39 5.60 17.24
C ILE A 74 21.80 5.99 16.78
N LEU A 75 22.33 5.32 15.75
CA LEU A 75 23.66 5.63 15.20
C LEU A 75 23.76 7.04 14.61
N ARG A 76 22.62 7.64 14.26
CA ARG A 76 22.50 9.03 13.79
C ARG A 76 22.29 10.04 14.91
N GLY A 77 22.25 9.60 16.16
CA GLY A 77 22.21 10.46 17.36
C GLY A 77 20.85 10.53 18.05
N THR A 78 19.87 9.73 17.65
CA THR A 78 18.59 9.64 18.37
C THR A 78 18.76 8.82 19.65
N ALA A 79 18.19 9.30 20.77
CA ALA A 79 18.24 8.57 22.04
C ALA A 79 17.50 7.21 21.96
N PRO A 80 18.01 6.12 22.58
CA PRO A 80 17.41 4.78 22.50
C PRO A 80 15.94 4.72 22.95
N ALA A 81 15.55 5.53 23.93
CA ALA A 81 14.16 5.62 24.39
C ALA A 81 13.21 6.18 23.32
N VAL A 82 13.66 7.22 22.60
CA VAL A 82 12.88 7.84 21.51
C VAL A 82 12.81 6.90 20.32
N ALA A 83 13.90 6.20 20.01
CA ALA A 83 13.93 5.21 18.94
C ALA A 83 12.96 4.04 19.23
N ALA A 84 12.90 3.56 20.48
CA ALA A 84 11.94 2.53 20.89
C ALA A 84 10.49 3.01 20.82
N GLN A 85 10.22 4.27 21.19
CA GLN A 85 8.89 4.86 21.03
C GLN A 85 8.48 4.95 19.55
N ARG A 86 9.39 5.38 18.67
CA ARG A 86 9.19 5.42 17.21
C ARG A 86 8.92 4.03 16.63
N GLN A 87 9.61 3.01 17.13
CA GLN A 87 9.35 1.62 16.76
C GLN A 87 7.95 1.19 17.19
N SER A 88 7.54 1.52 18.42
CA SER A 88 6.23 1.14 18.95
C SER A 88 5.05 1.80 18.24
N CYS A 89 5.24 3.00 17.67
CA CYS A 89 4.20 3.71 16.92
C CYS A 89 4.25 3.48 15.41
N GLY A 90 5.09 2.56 14.92
CA GLY A 90 5.17 2.22 13.49
C GLY A 90 5.83 3.29 12.61
N TYR A 91 6.57 4.25 13.19
CA TYR A 91 7.24 5.31 12.43
C TYR A 91 8.21 4.77 11.37
N TYR A 92 8.92 3.69 11.67
CA TYR A 92 9.91 3.13 10.75
C TYR A 92 9.31 2.34 9.59
N ASP A 93 8.07 1.85 9.71
CA ASP A 93 7.36 1.27 8.57
C ASP A 93 7.09 2.35 7.50
N VAL A 94 6.69 3.55 7.94
CA VAL A 94 6.53 4.72 7.05
C VAL A 94 7.86 5.19 6.50
N ALA A 95 8.93 5.19 7.31
CA ALA A 95 10.27 5.55 6.85
C ALA A 95 10.81 4.58 5.80
N ARG A 96 10.49 3.27 5.92
CA ARG A 96 10.83 2.24 4.94
C ARG A 96 10.12 2.50 3.60
N GLU A 97 8.81 2.77 3.62
CA GLU A 97 8.06 3.10 2.39
C GLU A 97 8.58 4.37 1.71
N LEU A 98 8.95 5.40 2.49
CA LEU A 98 9.53 6.63 1.95
C LEU A 98 10.91 6.42 1.32
N ALA A 99 11.71 5.49 1.85
CA ALA A 99 12.98 5.11 1.23
C ALA A 99 12.73 4.43 -0.13
N TYR A 100 11.79 3.48 -0.19
CA TYR A 100 11.41 2.77 -1.42
C TYR A 100 10.86 3.70 -2.51
N VAL A 101 9.88 4.57 -2.20
CA VAL A 101 9.26 5.49 -3.17
C VAL A 101 10.26 6.48 -3.77
N ARG A 102 11.33 6.80 -3.04
CA ARG A 102 12.38 7.70 -3.54
C ARG A 102 13.36 6.99 -4.47
N GLU A 103 13.63 5.71 -4.25
CA GLU A 103 14.43 4.92 -5.17
C GLU A 103 13.74 4.77 -6.52
N GLU A 104 12.44 4.49 -6.54
CA GLU A 104 11.67 4.42 -7.80
C GLU A 104 11.72 5.74 -8.59
N LYS A 105 11.88 6.88 -7.90
CA LYS A 105 11.96 8.22 -8.51
C LYS A 105 13.39 8.68 -8.81
N THR A 106 14.41 8.00 -8.33
CA THR A 106 15.81 8.37 -8.54
C THR A 106 16.40 7.50 -9.64
N PRO A 107 16.80 8.05 -10.81
CA PRO A 107 17.39 7.24 -11.87
C PRO A 107 18.67 6.54 -11.38
N PRO A 108 18.98 5.33 -11.86
CA PRO A 108 20.16 4.59 -11.43
C PRO A 108 21.42 5.42 -11.68
N ARG A 109 22.29 5.49 -10.68
CA ARG A 109 23.58 6.18 -10.78
C ARG A 109 24.38 5.53 -11.91
N ALA A 110 24.69 6.30 -12.95
CA ALA A 110 25.57 5.85 -14.02
C ALA A 110 26.89 5.35 -13.43
N VAL A 111 27.30 4.18 -13.88
CA VAL A 111 28.60 3.56 -13.57
C VAL A 111 29.69 4.60 -13.81
N ALA A 112 30.57 4.81 -12.83
CA ALA A 112 31.66 5.77 -12.95
C ALA A 112 32.49 5.44 -14.21
N ALA A 113 32.56 6.40 -15.13
CA ALA A 113 33.34 6.28 -16.35
C ALA A 113 34.83 6.18 -16.03
N ASP A 114 35.52 5.28 -16.74
CA ASP A 114 36.96 5.09 -16.70
C ASP A 114 37.73 6.43 -16.87
N PRO A 115 38.82 6.66 -16.12
CA PRO A 115 39.56 7.93 -16.11
C PRO A 115 40.42 8.19 -17.36
N SER A 116 40.19 7.54 -18.50
CA SER A 116 41.05 7.62 -19.69
C SER A 116 40.50 8.44 -20.86
N ILE A 117 39.50 9.31 -20.66
CA ILE A 117 38.95 10.16 -21.73
C ILE A 117 39.03 11.64 -21.32
N PRO A 118 39.91 12.45 -21.92
CA PRO A 118 40.00 13.87 -21.61
C PRO A 118 38.83 14.64 -22.24
N SER A 119 37.85 15.02 -21.42
CA SER A 119 36.76 15.91 -21.84
C SER A 119 37.08 17.36 -21.45
N PHE A 120 37.00 18.24 -22.45
CA PHE A 120 37.22 19.68 -22.37
C PHE A 120 36.30 20.36 -21.34
N ALA A 121 36.89 21.27 -20.57
CA ALA A 121 36.28 22.00 -19.47
C ALA A 121 35.40 23.19 -19.90
N LEU A 122 34.37 23.48 -19.11
CA LEU A 122 33.79 24.81 -18.88
C LEU A 122 33.43 24.97 -17.37
N PRO A 123 33.42 26.19 -16.82
CA PRO A 123 34.01 26.47 -15.51
C PRO A 123 33.02 26.47 -14.33
N ALA A 124 33.58 26.22 -13.14
CA ALA A 124 32.90 26.13 -11.85
C ALA A 124 32.36 27.47 -11.32
N ALA A 125 31.14 27.44 -10.78
CA ALA A 125 30.58 28.52 -9.97
C ALA A 125 31.15 28.50 -8.54
N ARG A 126 31.54 29.67 -8.03
CA ARG A 126 32.09 29.90 -6.68
C ARG A 126 31.02 29.77 -5.58
N PRO A 127 31.39 29.41 -4.34
CA PRO A 127 30.48 29.39 -3.20
C PRO A 127 30.37 30.77 -2.53
N ALA A 128 29.15 31.17 -2.17
CA ALA A 128 28.87 32.11 -1.07
C ALA A 128 28.48 31.23 0.14
N GLY A 129 28.98 31.40 1.36
CA GLY A 129 29.37 32.61 2.07
C GLY A 129 28.62 32.55 3.41
N GLU A 130 29.33 32.14 4.46
CA GLU A 130 28.82 32.00 5.83
C GLU A 130 28.41 33.36 6.42
N SER A 131 27.31 33.39 7.18
CA SER A 131 27.11 34.43 8.20
C SER A 131 26.35 33.88 9.39
N SER A 132 27.05 33.82 10.51
CA SER A 132 26.62 33.54 11.88
C SER A 132 25.70 34.63 12.46
N GLY A 133 24.74 34.25 13.32
CA GLY A 133 24.03 35.17 14.20
C GLY A 133 23.25 34.46 15.32
N LYS A 134 23.64 34.72 16.58
CA LYS A 134 23.14 34.10 17.83
C LYS A 134 21.85 34.75 18.37
N ALA A 135 21.02 33.90 19.01
CA ALA A 135 20.30 34.05 20.29
C ALA A 135 19.29 35.20 20.54
N LYS A 136 18.05 34.86 20.98
CA LYS A 136 17.59 34.99 22.39
C LYS A 136 16.16 34.49 22.66
N LYS A 137 16.02 34.10 23.93
CA LYS A 137 14.95 33.56 24.80
C LYS A 137 13.67 34.41 24.97
N GLY A 138 12.55 33.74 25.29
CA GLY A 138 11.35 34.24 26.03
C GLY A 138 10.13 33.33 25.77
N ALA A 139 9.68 32.40 26.63
CA ALA A 139 9.00 32.48 27.94
C ALA A 139 7.43 32.47 27.86
N LYS A 140 6.85 31.30 28.21
CA LYS A 140 5.58 30.96 28.91
C LYS A 140 4.22 31.58 28.51
N ALA A 141 3.24 30.68 28.23
CA ALA A 141 1.97 30.43 28.97
C ALA A 141 1.12 29.45 28.13
N ASP A 142 0.92 28.20 28.58
CA ASP A 142 -0.28 27.70 29.29
C ASP A 142 -1.57 27.75 28.47
N GLU A 143 -1.97 26.59 27.92
CA GLU A 143 -3.36 26.18 27.92
C GLU A 143 -3.45 24.64 27.86
N ALA A 144 -3.96 24.09 28.95
CA ALA A 144 -4.26 22.69 29.15
C ALA A 144 -5.61 22.32 28.50
N THR A 145 -5.90 21.01 28.49
CA THR A 145 -7.24 20.38 28.43
C THR A 145 -7.79 19.90 27.08
N VAL A 146 -7.35 18.71 26.62
CA VAL A 146 -8.22 17.74 25.88
C VAL A 146 -7.86 16.27 26.17
N LEU A 147 -6.67 15.98 26.70
CA LEU A 147 -6.16 14.60 26.85
C LEU A 147 -6.69 13.77 28.03
N GLU A 148 -7.64 14.29 28.83
CA GLU A 148 -8.19 13.55 29.99
C GLU A 148 -9.59 12.93 29.76
N ARG A 149 -10.13 12.96 28.52
CA ARG A 149 -11.51 12.50 28.26
C ARG A 149 -11.69 11.12 27.61
N ILE A 150 -10.63 10.37 27.34
CA ILE A 150 -10.75 9.04 26.71
C ILE A 150 -9.88 8.00 27.43
N ALA A 151 -10.13 7.82 28.72
CA ALA A 151 -9.64 6.67 29.48
C ALA A 151 -10.83 5.75 29.83
N PRO A 152 -10.91 4.52 29.31
CA PRO A 152 -11.92 3.57 29.73
C PRO A 152 -11.64 3.10 31.17
N LYS A 153 -12.63 3.34 32.05
CA LYS A 153 -12.65 2.93 33.46
C LYS A 153 -12.50 1.39 33.57
N LYS A 154 -11.47 0.96 34.32
CA LYS A 154 -11.33 -0.42 34.80
C LYS A 154 -12.53 -0.78 35.68
N ARG A 155 -13.29 -1.80 35.28
CA ARG A 155 -14.29 -2.44 36.12
C ARG A 155 -13.57 -3.40 37.06
N SER A 156 -13.76 -3.20 38.35
CA SER A 156 -13.42 -4.14 39.41
C SER A 156 -14.40 -5.31 39.37
N THR A 157 -13.88 -6.53 39.31
CA THR A 157 -14.60 -7.74 39.72
C THR A 157 -13.72 -8.46 40.73
N LEU A 158 -14.01 -8.20 42.00
CA LEU A 158 -13.78 -9.12 43.10
C LEU A 158 -14.81 -10.24 42.93
N VAL A 159 -14.36 -11.47 42.70
CA VAL A 159 -15.09 -12.69 43.04
C VAL A 159 -14.06 -13.67 43.59
N ASP A 160 -14.34 -14.02 44.83
CA ASP A 160 -13.83 -15.02 45.77
C ASP A 160 -12.76 -16.04 45.37
N GLU A 161 -11.88 -16.24 46.35
CA GLU A 161 -10.95 -17.34 46.53
C GLU A 161 -11.67 -18.69 46.62
N GLU A 162 -11.09 -19.70 45.97
CA GLU A 162 -10.92 -21.11 46.40
C GLU A 162 -10.95 -22.01 45.16
N THR A 163 -9.77 -22.35 44.65
CA THR A 163 -9.54 -23.65 43.98
C THR A 163 -8.04 -23.88 43.89
N THR A 164 -7.60 -24.76 44.78
CA THR A 164 -6.26 -25.31 44.91
C THR A 164 -5.82 -25.95 43.58
N SER A 165 -4.76 -25.45 42.97
CA SER A 165 -4.06 -26.16 41.89
C SER A 165 -3.28 -27.34 42.48
N PRO A 166 -3.38 -28.57 41.93
CA PRO A 166 -2.64 -29.72 42.43
C PRO A 166 -1.15 -29.53 42.16
N SER A 167 -0.31 -29.99 43.10
CA SER A 167 1.14 -29.89 43.02
C SER A 167 1.71 -30.84 41.96
N GLU A 168 2.90 -30.50 41.43
CA GLU A 168 3.64 -31.26 40.41
C GLU A 168 3.92 -32.73 40.78
N GLN A 169 3.68 -33.14 42.03
CA GLN A 169 3.83 -34.50 42.51
C GLN A 169 2.62 -35.40 42.17
N GLU A 170 1.42 -34.86 41.94
CA GLU A 170 0.24 -35.67 41.55
C GLU A 170 0.19 -35.97 40.04
N LEU A 171 0.80 -35.11 39.21
CA LEU A 171 0.92 -35.33 37.76
C LEU A 171 1.93 -36.42 37.38
N ALA A 172 2.84 -36.77 38.30
CA ALA A 172 3.83 -37.83 38.09
C ALA A 172 3.28 -39.25 38.33
N ALA A 173 2.15 -39.38 39.04
CA ALA A 173 1.58 -40.67 39.44
C ALA A 173 0.61 -41.29 38.41
N LEU A 174 0.37 -40.62 37.27
CA LEU A 174 -0.57 -41.08 36.23
C LEU A 174 0.12 -41.62 34.94
N ASP A 175 1.46 -41.73 34.89
CA ASP A 175 2.22 -42.15 33.70
C ASP A 175 2.55 -43.67 33.65
N GLU A 176 1.77 -44.53 34.32
CA GLU A 176 1.87 -45.99 34.17
C GLU A 176 0.82 -46.52 33.18
N GLY A 177 1.10 -46.34 31.88
CA GLY A 177 0.36 -46.94 30.76
C GLY A 177 1.32 -47.51 29.70
N PRO A 178 0.92 -48.56 28.94
CA PRO A 178 1.86 -49.43 28.24
C PRO A 178 2.61 -48.74 27.09
N SER A 179 3.93 -48.97 27.10
CA SER A 179 5.00 -48.24 26.45
C SER A 179 5.27 -48.62 24.99
N PHE A 180 4.26 -48.61 24.11
CA PHE A 180 4.45 -49.01 22.69
C PHE A 180 4.10 -47.97 21.61
N LEU A 181 3.77 -46.72 21.95
CA LEU A 181 3.46 -45.68 20.95
C LEU A 181 4.22 -44.35 21.11
N ARG A 182 5.32 -44.30 21.88
CA ARG A 182 6.22 -43.13 21.89
C ARG A 182 7.30 -43.31 20.82
N ARG A 183 6.94 -43.02 19.56
CA ARG A 183 7.91 -42.84 18.48
C ARG A 183 8.65 -41.53 18.73
N ASP A 184 9.96 -41.60 18.98
CA ASP A 184 10.79 -40.45 19.32
C ASP A 184 10.80 -39.40 18.19
N LEU A 185 9.89 -38.43 18.29
CA LEU A 185 9.93 -37.22 17.48
C LEU A 185 11.06 -36.32 18.02
N PRO A 186 11.88 -35.72 17.14
CA PRO A 186 12.98 -34.86 17.56
C PRO A 186 12.46 -33.68 18.38
N ARG A 187 13.11 -33.40 19.51
CA ARG A 187 12.71 -32.34 20.45
C ARG A 187 12.70 -30.97 19.73
N PRO A 188 11.64 -30.16 19.89
CA PRO A 188 11.52 -28.87 19.21
C PRO A 188 12.62 -27.91 19.68
N ARG A 189 13.53 -27.55 18.78
CA ARG A 189 14.52 -26.49 19.01
C ARG A 189 13.87 -25.11 18.81
N GLY A 190 13.71 -24.36 19.89
CA GLY A 190 13.72 -22.88 19.96
C GLY A 190 12.69 -22.05 19.15
N ARG A 191 11.89 -21.24 19.87
CA ARG A 191 11.07 -20.07 19.48
C ARG A 191 10.45 -20.04 18.06
N PHE A 192 9.19 -20.48 18.00
CA PHE A 192 8.17 -20.19 16.99
C PHE A 192 8.50 -20.57 15.54
N THR A 193 8.83 -21.83 15.28
CA THR A 193 8.21 -22.46 14.11
C THR A 193 6.71 -22.55 14.43
N ARG A 194 5.90 -21.60 13.92
CA ARG A 194 4.47 -21.88 13.74
C ARG A 194 4.44 -23.04 12.77
N VAL A 195 4.42 -24.26 13.30
CA VAL A 195 4.10 -25.44 12.51
C VAL A 195 2.70 -25.14 12.00
N GLU A 196 2.59 -24.79 10.71
CA GLU A 196 1.28 -24.63 10.09
C GLU A 196 0.49 -25.89 10.40
N ALA A 197 -0.74 -25.72 10.88
CA ALA A 197 -1.59 -26.86 11.16
C ALA A 197 -1.60 -27.77 9.93
N PRO A 198 -1.44 -29.09 10.10
CA PRO A 198 -1.35 -30.00 8.97
C PRO A 198 -2.57 -29.82 8.09
N ARG A 199 -2.35 -29.43 6.83
CA ARG A 199 -3.43 -29.24 5.86
C ARG A 199 -4.05 -30.59 5.56
N THR A 200 -5.37 -30.60 5.53
CA THR A 200 -6.19 -31.77 5.24
C THR A 200 -5.99 -32.22 3.78
N PRO A 201 -5.88 -33.52 3.48
CA PRO A 201 -5.61 -33.99 2.12
C PRO A 201 -6.81 -33.75 1.18
N PHE A 202 -6.52 -33.55 -0.11
CA PHE A 202 -7.51 -33.33 -1.17
C PHE A 202 -8.62 -34.39 -1.22
N VAL A 203 -8.30 -35.65 -0.87
CA VAL A 203 -9.24 -36.77 -0.88
C VAL A 203 -10.44 -36.52 0.06
N GLU A 204 -10.28 -35.74 1.13
CA GLU A 204 -11.40 -35.39 2.01
C GLU A 204 -12.38 -34.43 1.35
N LEU A 205 -11.91 -33.55 0.47
CA LEU A 205 -12.77 -32.66 -0.31
C LEU A 205 -13.62 -33.41 -1.33
N THR A 206 -13.14 -34.53 -1.85
CA THR A 206 -13.90 -35.36 -2.81
C THR A 206 -14.98 -36.23 -2.15
N ARG A 207 -14.96 -36.39 -0.82
CA ARG A 207 -15.96 -37.20 -0.10
C ARG A 207 -17.24 -36.41 0.15
N ALA A 208 -18.32 -37.10 0.50
CA ALA A 208 -19.59 -36.48 0.85
C ALA A 208 -19.47 -35.49 2.03
N SER A 209 -18.61 -35.77 3.02
CA SER A 209 -18.29 -34.82 4.11
C SER A 209 -17.65 -33.53 3.62
N GLY A 210 -16.94 -33.57 2.48
CA GLY A 210 -16.36 -32.39 1.84
C GLY A 210 -17.43 -31.47 1.24
N LYS A 211 -18.58 -32.02 0.84
CA LYS A 211 -19.70 -31.24 0.27
C LYS A 211 -20.25 -30.24 1.29
N GLU A 212 -20.54 -30.69 2.51
CA GLU A 212 -21.07 -29.82 3.58
C GLU A 212 -20.08 -28.70 3.94
N VAL A 213 -18.78 -29.01 3.96
CA VAL A 213 -17.71 -28.02 4.19
C VAL A 213 -17.66 -27.00 3.06
N LEU A 214 -17.79 -27.44 1.80
CA LEU A 214 -17.81 -26.56 0.64
C LEU A 214 -19.03 -25.66 0.62
N GLU A 215 -20.22 -26.19 0.92
CA GLU A 215 -21.46 -25.42 1.00
C GLU A 215 -21.35 -24.31 2.07
N ALA A 216 -20.89 -24.63 3.27
CA ALA A 216 -20.69 -23.64 4.32
C ALA A 216 -19.67 -22.55 3.94
N LEU A 217 -18.59 -22.92 3.24
CA LEU A 217 -17.60 -21.95 2.75
C LEU A 217 -18.11 -21.14 1.56
N LEU A 218 -18.97 -21.70 0.72
CA LEU A 218 -19.59 -21.02 -0.42
C LEU A 218 -20.55 -19.91 0.02
N GLU A 219 -21.29 -20.11 1.12
CA GLU A 219 -22.15 -19.09 1.71
C GLU A 219 -21.34 -17.83 2.08
N GLY A 220 -20.19 -18.02 2.73
CA GLY A 220 -19.30 -16.93 3.16
C GLY A 220 -18.34 -16.40 2.09
N SER A 221 -18.21 -17.06 0.94
CA SER A 221 -17.33 -16.63 -0.14
C SER A 221 -18.09 -15.85 -1.22
N GLU A 222 -17.50 -14.76 -1.69
CA GLU A 222 -18.07 -13.96 -2.78
C GLU A 222 -17.84 -14.64 -4.13
N HIS A 223 -16.58 -15.02 -4.41
CA HIS A 223 -16.16 -15.60 -5.68
C HIS A 223 -15.14 -16.73 -5.49
N ARG A 224 -14.91 -17.54 -6.52
CA ARG A 224 -14.04 -18.74 -6.50
C ARG A 224 -12.60 -18.46 -6.07
N PHE A 225 -12.05 -17.27 -6.37
CA PHE A 225 -10.71 -16.90 -5.90
C PHE A 225 -10.66 -16.65 -4.39
N ALA A 226 -11.71 -16.08 -3.78
CA ALA A 226 -11.81 -15.93 -2.33
C ALA A 226 -11.97 -17.29 -1.66
N LEU A 227 -12.81 -18.16 -2.25
CA LEU A 227 -12.96 -19.55 -1.83
C LEU A 227 -11.62 -20.30 -1.86
N LEU A 228 -10.88 -20.20 -2.97
CA LEU A 228 -9.57 -20.83 -3.12
C LEU A 228 -8.58 -20.34 -2.05
N ARG A 229 -8.49 -19.03 -1.80
CA ARG A 229 -7.61 -18.47 -0.76
C ARG A 229 -7.98 -19.05 0.61
N ASN A 230 -9.27 -19.02 0.97
CA ASN A 230 -9.77 -19.56 2.24
C ASN A 230 -9.48 -21.06 2.38
N MET A 231 -9.62 -21.84 1.31
CA MET A 231 -9.39 -23.27 1.31
C MET A 231 -7.90 -23.65 1.29
N SER A 232 -7.07 -22.88 0.62
CA SER A 232 -5.62 -23.16 0.51
C SER A 232 -4.91 -23.18 1.87
N HIS A 233 -5.46 -22.47 2.87
CA HIS A 233 -4.98 -22.51 4.24
C HIS A 233 -5.32 -23.80 4.99
N ARG A 234 -6.35 -24.54 4.57
CA ARG A 234 -6.87 -25.72 5.29
C ARG A 234 -6.66 -27.02 4.55
N PHE A 235 -6.58 -26.99 3.23
CA PHE A 235 -6.53 -28.17 2.37
C PHE A 235 -5.34 -28.16 1.43
N ASN A 236 -4.82 -29.35 1.16
CA ASN A 236 -3.89 -29.60 0.06
C ASN A 236 -4.64 -29.89 -1.23
N GLY A 237 -4.01 -29.60 -2.36
CA GLY A 237 -4.44 -30.00 -3.69
C GLY A 237 -4.02 -31.42 -4.04
N SER A 238 -4.44 -31.87 -5.23
CA SER A 238 -4.17 -33.23 -5.72
C SER A 238 -2.66 -33.50 -5.93
N ARG A 239 -1.87 -32.46 -6.22
CA ARG A 239 -0.42 -32.52 -6.50
C ARG A 239 0.42 -31.60 -5.60
N GLY A 240 -0.09 -31.23 -4.43
CA GLY A 240 0.59 -30.31 -3.52
C GLY A 240 -0.34 -29.19 -3.06
N ASP A 241 -0.09 -27.96 -3.48
CA ASP A 241 -0.98 -26.83 -3.16
C ASP A 241 -2.31 -26.92 -3.91
N LEU A 242 -3.38 -26.46 -3.27
CA LEU A 242 -4.71 -26.43 -3.87
C LEU A 242 -4.74 -25.43 -5.02
N THR A 243 -5.03 -25.92 -6.23
CA THR A 243 -5.15 -25.07 -7.42
C THR A 243 -6.61 -24.73 -7.73
N LEU A 244 -6.83 -23.73 -8.57
CA LEU A 244 -8.16 -23.38 -9.05
C LEU A 244 -8.80 -24.52 -9.85
N VAL A 245 -8.01 -25.28 -10.61
CA VAL A 245 -8.50 -26.42 -11.39
C VAL A 245 -8.98 -27.55 -10.46
N ASP A 246 -8.23 -27.81 -9.37
CA ASP A 246 -8.64 -28.77 -8.35
C ASP A 246 -9.98 -28.36 -7.71
N LEU A 247 -10.11 -27.08 -7.33
CA LEU A 247 -11.33 -26.54 -6.74
C LEU A 247 -12.53 -26.64 -7.68
N GLU A 248 -12.36 -26.24 -8.94
CA GLU A 248 -13.44 -26.32 -9.94
C GLU A 248 -13.86 -27.77 -10.23
N THR A 249 -12.92 -28.71 -10.17
CA THR A 249 -13.23 -30.14 -10.34
C THR A 249 -14.07 -30.65 -9.18
N VAL A 250 -13.65 -30.38 -7.93
CA VAL A 250 -14.41 -30.80 -6.74
C VAL A 250 -15.79 -30.15 -6.69
N LEU A 251 -15.89 -28.85 -7.00
CA LEU A 251 -17.18 -28.16 -7.07
C LEU A 251 -18.10 -28.74 -8.14
N ARG A 252 -17.54 -29.19 -9.27
CA ARG A 252 -18.29 -29.88 -10.32
C ARG A 252 -18.78 -31.24 -9.86
N ASP A 253 -17.91 -32.02 -9.22
CA ASP A 253 -18.23 -33.37 -8.74
C ASP A 253 -19.36 -33.33 -7.69
N HIS A 254 -19.43 -32.27 -6.88
CA HIS A 254 -20.51 -32.06 -5.90
C HIS A 254 -21.74 -31.32 -6.45
N GLY A 255 -21.72 -30.87 -7.70
CA GLY A 255 -22.82 -30.13 -8.33
C GLY A 255 -22.99 -28.69 -7.82
N LEU A 256 -21.96 -28.09 -7.21
CA LEU A 256 -21.98 -26.75 -6.62
C LEU A 256 -21.46 -25.66 -7.56
N LEU A 257 -20.78 -26.05 -8.65
CA LEU A 257 -20.11 -25.12 -9.56
C LEU A 257 -21.06 -24.14 -10.24
N ASP A 258 -22.24 -24.61 -10.67
CA ASP A 258 -23.18 -23.77 -11.43
C ASP A 258 -23.86 -22.73 -10.53
N ALA A 259 -24.24 -23.12 -9.31
CA ALA A 259 -24.76 -22.18 -8.30
C ALA A 259 -23.73 -21.09 -7.95
N LEU A 260 -22.44 -21.46 -7.84
CA LEU A 260 -21.37 -20.48 -7.63
C LEU A 260 -21.24 -19.52 -8.82
N LYS A 261 -21.27 -20.02 -10.06
CA LYS A 261 -21.20 -19.19 -11.26
C LYS A 261 -22.36 -18.21 -11.38
N GLU A 262 -23.58 -18.62 -11.02
CA GLU A 262 -24.74 -17.74 -11.01
C GLU A 262 -24.58 -16.61 -9.98
N LYS A 263 -24.12 -16.93 -8.77
CA LYS A 263 -23.80 -15.94 -7.72
C LYS A 263 -22.71 -14.97 -8.20
N GLU A 264 -21.62 -15.48 -8.76
CA GLU A 264 -20.53 -14.68 -9.33
C GLU A 264 -21.03 -13.77 -10.46
N ARG A 265 -21.91 -14.27 -11.33
CA ARG A 265 -22.48 -13.50 -12.43
C ARG A 265 -23.26 -12.29 -11.92
N LEU A 266 -24.12 -12.49 -10.92
CA LEU A 266 -24.89 -11.39 -10.33
C LEU A 266 -23.98 -10.37 -9.63
N GLN A 267 -23.00 -10.84 -8.85
CA GLN A 267 -22.05 -9.98 -8.15
C GLN A 267 -21.17 -9.18 -9.10
N LEU A 268 -20.68 -9.79 -10.18
CA LEU A 268 -19.89 -9.08 -11.19
C LEU A 268 -20.71 -7.98 -11.85
N LEU A 269 -21.94 -8.28 -12.27
CA LEU A 269 -22.82 -7.28 -12.89
C LEU A 269 -23.14 -6.13 -11.91
N ASP A 270 -23.43 -6.44 -10.65
CA ASP A 270 -23.67 -5.43 -9.61
C ASP A 270 -22.42 -4.59 -9.31
N ALA A 271 -21.24 -5.21 -9.23
CA ALA A 271 -19.99 -4.48 -9.05
C ALA A 271 -19.70 -3.55 -10.25
N TYR A 272 -19.94 -4.01 -11.47
CA TYR A 272 -19.77 -3.18 -12.68
C TYR A 272 -20.76 -2.03 -12.75
N THR A 273 -22.01 -2.19 -12.29
CA THR A 273 -22.98 -1.09 -12.23
C THR A 273 -22.64 -0.09 -11.14
N GLN A 274 -22.29 -0.55 -9.93
CA GLN A 274 -21.89 0.31 -8.80
C GLN A 274 -20.64 1.14 -9.13
N GLN A 275 -19.65 0.54 -9.79
CA GLN A 275 -18.41 1.20 -10.17
C GLN A 275 -18.46 1.87 -11.56
N ARG A 276 -19.64 1.96 -12.16
CA ARG A 276 -19.90 2.62 -13.46
C ARG A 276 -18.97 2.15 -14.59
N GLY A 277 -18.70 0.84 -14.68
CA GLY A 277 -17.91 0.26 -15.77
C GLY A 277 -16.39 0.32 -15.60
N ALA A 278 -15.87 0.83 -14.48
CA ALA A 278 -14.43 0.88 -14.24
C ALA A 278 -13.88 -0.46 -13.73
N THR A 279 -13.33 -1.27 -14.65
CA THR A 279 -12.67 -2.56 -14.39
C THR A 279 -11.67 -2.50 -13.24
N GLY A 280 -10.84 -1.45 -13.18
CA GLY A 280 -9.84 -1.32 -12.11
C GLY A 280 -10.46 -1.16 -10.73
N ARG A 281 -11.57 -0.42 -10.63
CA ARG A 281 -12.32 -0.23 -9.37
C ARG A 281 -13.13 -1.46 -9.00
N VAL A 282 -13.69 -2.16 -9.99
CA VAL A 282 -14.38 -3.44 -9.79
C VAL A 282 -13.43 -4.47 -9.20
N GLY A 283 -12.23 -4.62 -9.75
CA GLY A 283 -11.23 -5.55 -9.23
C GLY A 283 -10.85 -5.24 -7.79
N TRP A 284 -10.65 -3.95 -7.46
CA TRP A 284 -10.36 -3.52 -6.10
C TRP A 284 -11.53 -3.78 -5.13
N ALA A 285 -12.77 -3.50 -5.55
CA ALA A 285 -13.97 -3.72 -4.73
C ALA A 285 -14.19 -5.21 -4.41
N LEU A 286 -13.89 -6.08 -5.37
CA LEU A 286 -14.00 -7.54 -5.23
C LEU A 286 -12.72 -8.19 -4.66
N GLY A 287 -11.67 -7.42 -4.34
CA GLY A 287 -10.40 -7.99 -3.83
C GLY A 287 -9.69 -8.94 -4.81
N VAL A 288 -9.91 -8.77 -6.11
CA VAL A 288 -9.30 -9.57 -7.19
C VAL A 288 -8.32 -8.74 -8.01
N SER A 289 -7.24 -9.39 -8.43
CA SER A 289 -6.28 -8.78 -9.35
C SER A 289 -6.89 -8.61 -10.75
N PRO A 290 -6.39 -7.67 -11.58
CA PRO A 290 -6.87 -7.50 -12.96
C PRO A 290 -6.93 -8.79 -13.81
N PRO A 291 -5.92 -9.69 -13.80
CA PRO A 291 -6.00 -10.94 -14.54
C PRO A 291 -6.95 -11.97 -13.92
N GLU A 292 -7.20 -11.94 -12.61
CA GLU A 292 -8.24 -12.76 -11.98
C GLU A 292 -9.63 -12.28 -12.38
N LEU A 293 -9.88 -10.97 -12.41
CA LEU A 293 -11.15 -10.40 -12.86
C LEU A 293 -11.45 -10.76 -14.32
N GLN A 294 -10.47 -10.66 -15.21
CA GLN A 294 -10.62 -11.08 -16.61
C GLN A 294 -10.99 -12.56 -16.74
N ARG A 295 -10.35 -13.43 -15.93
CA ARG A 295 -10.67 -14.86 -15.88
C ARG A 295 -12.07 -15.10 -15.33
N LEU A 296 -12.50 -14.39 -14.28
CA LEU A 296 -13.87 -14.48 -13.74
C LEU A 296 -14.90 -14.14 -14.81
N VAL A 297 -14.74 -12.97 -15.45
CA VAL A 297 -15.66 -12.49 -16.50
C VAL A 297 -15.73 -13.49 -17.66
N ALA A 298 -14.59 -14.00 -18.12
CA ALA A 298 -14.54 -15.00 -19.19
C ALA A 298 -15.21 -16.31 -18.78
N SER A 299 -14.94 -16.80 -17.57
CA SER A 299 -15.49 -18.07 -17.07
C SER A 299 -17.00 -18.05 -16.80
N CYS A 300 -17.57 -16.86 -16.56
CA CYS A 300 -19.00 -16.63 -16.39
C CYS A 300 -19.71 -16.28 -17.71
N GLY A 301 -18.99 -16.22 -18.85
CA GLY A 301 -19.54 -15.83 -20.14
C GLY A 301 -20.07 -14.39 -20.18
N LEU A 302 -19.47 -13.49 -19.39
CA LEU A 302 -19.95 -12.13 -19.15
C LEU A 302 -19.27 -11.06 -20.00
N THR A 303 -18.42 -11.44 -20.95
CA THR A 303 -17.61 -10.50 -21.73
C THR A 303 -18.46 -9.49 -22.50
N GLU A 304 -19.53 -9.93 -23.13
CA GLU A 304 -20.43 -9.07 -23.91
C GLU A 304 -21.28 -8.17 -23.00
N ASP A 305 -21.84 -8.73 -21.93
CA ASP A 305 -22.66 -7.99 -20.96
C ASP A 305 -21.86 -6.88 -20.25
N VAL A 306 -20.64 -7.19 -19.83
CA VAL A 306 -19.72 -6.22 -19.21
C VAL A 306 -19.35 -5.11 -20.20
N GLU A 307 -19.05 -5.46 -21.44
CA GLU A 307 -18.68 -4.47 -22.45
C GLU A 307 -19.87 -3.58 -22.85
N ALA A 308 -21.08 -4.14 -22.90
CA ALA A 308 -22.33 -3.39 -23.09
C ALA A 308 -22.59 -2.41 -21.94
N LEU A 309 -22.38 -2.83 -20.68
CA LEU A 309 -22.44 -1.95 -19.51
C LEU A 309 -21.41 -0.83 -19.61
N ARG A 310 -20.16 -1.17 -19.94
CA ARG A 310 -19.09 -0.18 -20.09
C ARG A 310 -19.41 0.81 -21.20
N GLU A 311 -19.92 0.35 -22.33
CA GLU A 311 -20.32 1.21 -23.44
C GLU A 311 -21.51 2.12 -23.07
N ARG A 312 -22.48 1.64 -22.29
CA ARG A 312 -23.53 2.50 -21.72
C ARG A 312 -22.93 3.64 -20.87
N PHE A 313 -22.01 3.33 -19.97
CA PHE A 313 -21.37 4.35 -19.12
C PHE A 313 -20.42 5.26 -19.91
N ARG A 314 -19.78 4.77 -20.97
CA ARG A 314 -19.02 5.62 -21.91
C ARG A 314 -19.91 6.66 -22.56
N ARG A 315 -21.08 6.26 -23.06
CA ARG A 315 -22.06 7.18 -23.65
C ARG A 315 -22.59 8.16 -22.62
N GLU A 316 -22.93 7.70 -21.42
CA GLU A 316 -23.41 8.56 -20.33
C GLU A 316 -22.37 9.63 -19.94
N ALA A 317 -21.10 9.22 -19.81
CA ALA A 317 -20.00 10.13 -19.49
C ALA A 317 -19.79 11.20 -20.58
N LEU A 318 -19.92 10.83 -21.86
CA LEU A 318 -19.80 11.76 -22.98
C LEU A 318 -21.05 12.62 -23.20
N ALA A 319 -22.24 12.11 -22.88
CA ALA A 319 -23.51 12.81 -23.06
C ALA A 319 -23.84 13.79 -21.92
N THR A 320 -23.09 13.76 -20.82
CA THR A 320 -23.33 14.68 -19.70
C THR A 320 -23.22 16.14 -20.18
N SER A 321 -24.29 16.92 -19.99
CA SER A 321 -24.35 18.35 -20.32
C SER A 321 -23.90 19.27 -19.17
N HIS A 322 -23.97 18.79 -17.92
CA HIS A 322 -23.62 19.56 -16.74
C HIS A 322 -22.10 19.76 -16.61
N LEU A 323 -21.65 21.02 -16.66
CA LEU A 323 -20.23 21.39 -16.63
C LEU A 323 -19.52 20.88 -15.36
N THR A 324 -20.10 21.10 -14.18
CA THR A 324 -19.51 20.66 -12.90
C THR A 324 -19.18 19.17 -12.89
N HIS A 325 -20.13 18.31 -13.31
CA HIS A 325 -19.91 16.87 -13.35
C HIS A 325 -18.81 16.48 -14.35
N ARG A 326 -18.70 17.18 -15.48
CA ARG A 326 -17.62 16.94 -16.44
C ARG A 326 -16.26 17.38 -15.90
N LEU A 327 -16.20 18.49 -15.19
CA LEU A 327 -14.97 18.96 -14.53
C LEU A 327 -14.53 17.99 -13.43
N ASP A 328 -15.47 17.44 -12.66
CA ASP A 328 -15.19 16.41 -11.66
C ASP A 328 -14.66 15.12 -12.30
N LEU A 329 -15.24 14.70 -13.43
CA LEU A 329 -14.76 13.54 -14.20
C LEU A 329 -13.36 13.78 -14.77
N LEU A 330 -13.02 15.01 -15.18
CA LEU A 330 -11.66 15.37 -15.63
C LEU A 330 -10.63 15.13 -14.51
N GLY A 331 -11.01 15.33 -13.24
CA GLY A 331 -10.17 15.00 -12.09
C GLY A 331 -9.94 13.49 -11.89
N ARG A 332 -10.78 12.63 -12.49
CA ARG A 332 -10.73 11.16 -12.36
C ARG A 332 -10.07 10.53 -13.59
N GLU A 333 -8.86 10.94 -13.91
CA GLU A 333 -8.13 10.51 -15.11
C GLU A 333 -8.01 8.98 -15.23
N LYS A 334 -7.62 8.29 -14.15
CA LYS A 334 -7.50 6.82 -14.14
C LYS A 334 -8.81 6.12 -14.54
N TYR A 335 -9.96 6.68 -14.15
CA TYR A 335 -11.28 6.15 -14.50
C TYR A 335 -11.59 6.36 -15.99
N LEU A 336 -11.31 7.54 -16.53
CA LEU A 336 -11.51 7.83 -17.96
C LEU A 336 -10.57 7.02 -18.87
N ALA A 337 -9.35 6.77 -18.39
CA ALA A 337 -8.38 5.90 -19.06
C ALA A 337 -8.85 4.44 -19.06
N ASP A 338 -9.34 3.95 -17.92
CA ASP A 338 -9.89 2.59 -17.79
C ASP A 338 -11.14 2.39 -18.67
N LEU A 339 -11.98 3.41 -18.83
CA LEU A 339 -13.09 3.38 -19.79
C LEU A 339 -12.68 3.56 -21.26
N GLY A 340 -11.43 3.91 -21.55
CA GLY A 340 -10.94 4.15 -22.91
C GLY A 340 -11.51 5.40 -23.60
N ILE A 341 -12.10 6.33 -22.83
CA ILE A 341 -12.73 7.55 -23.37
C ILE A 341 -11.95 8.84 -23.09
N GLN A 342 -10.84 8.76 -22.34
CA GLN A 342 -10.06 9.93 -21.91
C GLN A 342 -9.82 10.95 -23.02
N ARG A 343 -9.31 10.52 -24.18
CA ARG A 343 -9.03 11.42 -25.30
C ARG A 343 -10.29 12.10 -25.84
N LYS A 344 -11.34 11.31 -26.14
CA LYS A 344 -12.61 11.83 -26.67
C LYS A 344 -13.29 12.79 -25.68
N PHE A 345 -13.25 12.45 -24.40
CA PHE A 345 -13.78 13.26 -23.32
C PHE A 345 -13.04 14.59 -23.20
N ASN A 346 -11.69 14.56 -23.18
CA ASN A 346 -10.86 15.76 -23.11
C ASN A 346 -11.07 16.66 -24.33
N GLU A 347 -11.15 16.11 -25.54
CA GLU A 347 -11.42 16.88 -26.76
C GLU A 347 -12.82 17.52 -26.75
N SER A 348 -13.84 16.79 -26.29
CA SER A 348 -15.21 17.32 -26.16
C SER A 348 -15.27 18.43 -25.10
N LEU A 349 -14.70 18.20 -23.91
CA LEU A 349 -14.69 19.18 -22.83
C LEU A 349 -13.89 20.43 -23.21
N ARG A 350 -12.79 20.25 -23.95
CA ARG A 350 -11.99 21.36 -24.48
C ARG A 350 -12.81 22.24 -25.42
N LYS A 351 -13.52 21.66 -26.39
CA LYS A 351 -14.38 22.41 -27.32
C LYS A 351 -15.51 23.15 -26.61
N ASP A 352 -16.12 22.49 -25.62
CA ASP A 352 -17.18 23.09 -24.83
C ASP A 352 -16.63 24.27 -24.01
N LEU A 353 -15.52 24.09 -23.28
CA LEU A 353 -14.88 25.17 -22.53
C LEU A 353 -14.40 26.31 -23.42
N GLU A 354 -13.80 26.04 -24.58
CA GLU A 354 -13.40 27.08 -25.55
C GLU A 354 -14.59 27.93 -25.99
N ARG A 355 -15.77 27.32 -26.17
CA ARG A 355 -17.01 28.05 -26.50
C ARG A 355 -17.47 28.92 -25.33
N LEU A 356 -17.55 28.35 -24.12
CA LEU A 356 -18.01 29.08 -22.93
C LEU A 356 -17.07 30.24 -22.58
N LEU A 357 -15.76 30.03 -22.73
CA LEU A 357 -14.74 31.04 -22.47
C LEU A 357 -14.74 32.14 -23.54
N ARG A 358 -15.08 31.82 -24.79
CA ARG A 358 -15.25 32.83 -25.86
C ARG A 358 -16.42 33.76 -25.61
N ASP A 359 -17.51 33.25 -25.06
CA ASP A 359 -18.69 34.06 -24.74
C ASP A 359 -18.39 35.07 -23.60
N GLU A 360 -17.50 34.74 -22.66
CA GLU A 360 -17.15 35.57 -21.50
C GLU A 360 -15.82 36.34 -21.64
N LEU A 361 -15.08 36.10 -22.73
CA LEU A 361 -13.81 36.76 -23.06
C LEU A 361 -13.86 38.30 -23.08
N PRO A 362 -14.91 38.98 -23.61
CA PRO A 362 -14.93 40.44 -23.65
C PRO A 362 -15.11 41.10 -22.27
N GLY A 363 -15.52 40.34 -21.24
CA GLY A 363 -15.77 40.85 -19.90
C GLY A 363 -14.64 40.62 -18.89
N ALA A 364 -13.59 39.88 -19.26
CA ALA A 364 -12.53 39.46 -18.35
C ALA A 364 -11.18 40.14 -18.65
N THR A 365 -10.48 40.58 -17.59
CA THR A 365 -9.11 41.10 -17.68
C THR A 365 -8.05 40.01 -17.48
N ASP A 366 -8.34 39.05 -16.60
CA ASP A 366 -7.42 38.00 -16.18
C ASP A 366 -8.03 36.60 -16.34
N LEU A 367 -7.19 35.56 -16.44
CA LEU A 367 -7.63 34.17 -16.50
C LEU A 367 -8.50 33.76 -15.30
N HIS A 368 -8.16 34.24 -14.09
CA HIS A 368 -8.92 33.91 -12.89
C HIS A 368 -10.30 34.58 -12.90
N GLY A 369 -10.37 35.84 -13.36
CA GLY A 369 -11.62 36.55 -13.58
C GLY A 369 -12.51 35.89 -14.65
N LEU A 370 -11.90 35.34 -15.70
CA LEU A 370 -12.60 34.56 -16.72
C LEU A 370 -13.15 33.25 -16.15
N SER A 371 -12.37 32.52 -15.35
CA SER A 371 -12.86 31.31 -14.67
C SER A 371 -13.95 31.59 -13.64
N ASP A 372 -13.90 32.74 -12.96
CA ASP A 372 -14.95 33.19 -12.05
C ASP A 372 -16.24 33.55 -12.79
N ALA A 373 -16.15 34.26 -13.92
CA ALA A 373 -17.31 34.61 -14.74
C ALA A 373 -18.03 33.35 -15.26
N VAL A 374 -17.27 32.40 -15.82
CA VAL A 374 -17.81 31.10 -16.26
C VAL A 374 -18.35 30.30 -15.07
N GLY A 375 -17.63 30.26 -13.96
CA GLY A 375 -18.06 29.57 -12.75
C GLY A 375 -19.40 30.07 -12.22
N ARG A 376 -19.58 31.40 -12.15
CA ARG A 376 -20.83 32.04 -11.70
C ARG A 376 -22.00 31.76 -12.66
N LYS A 377 -21.77 31.81 -13.97
CA LYS A 377 -22.81 31.62 -14.98
C LYS A 377 -23.30 30.18 -15.07
N TYR A 378 -22.41 29.20 -14.89
CA TYR A 378 -22.70 27.77 -15.04
C TYR A 378 -22.79 27.02 -13.71
N GLY A 379 -22.77 27.73 -12.56
CA GLY A 379 -22.87 27.13 -11.23
C GLY A 379 -21.73 26.14 -10.92
N SER A 380 -20.55 26.38 -11.48
CA SER A 380 -19.36 25.54 -11.32
C SER A 380 -18.33 26.27 -10.45
N PRO A 381 -17.60 25.56 -9.56
CA PRO A 381 -16.54 26.19 -8.78
C PRO A 381 -15.41 26.67 -9.71
N SER A 382 -15.00 27.93 -9.57
CA SER A 382 -14.03 28.58 -10.45
C SER A 382 -12.66 27.91 -10.43
N GLU A 383 -12.26 27.34 -9.29
CA GLU A 383 -11.05 26.51 -9.15
C GLU A 383 -11.03 25.30 -10.09
N LEU A 384 -12.16 24.62 -10.27
CA LEU A 384 -12.24 23.47 -11.18
C LEU A 384 -12.15 23.91 -12.64
N VAL A 385 -12.77 25.06 -12.97
CA VAL A 385 -12.68 25.66 -14.31
C VAL A 385 -11.23 26.06 -14.61
N PHE A 386 -10.57 26.74 -13.69
CA PHE A 386 -9.18 27.16 -13.82
C PHE A 386 -8.24 25.96 -14.01
N ARG A 387 -8.35 24.94 -13.15
CA ARG A 387 -7.57 23.69 -13.30
C ARG A 387 -7.85 22.97 -14.61
N ALA A 388 -9.07 23.01 -15.11
CA ALA A 388 -9.41 22.42 -16.41
C ALA A 388 -8.78 23.20 -17.56
N ILE A 389 -8.76 24.53 -17.50
CA ILE A 389 -8.08 25.39 -18.49
C ILE A 389 -6.59 25.05 -18.56
N GLU A 390 -5.93 24.88 -17.41
CA GLU A 390 -4.52 24.48 -17.35
C GLU A 390 -4.31 23.05 -17.89
N ARG A 391 -5.09 22.08 -17.40
CA ARG A 391 -4.95 20.67 -17.80
C ARG A 391 -5.24 20.41 -19.27
N LEU A 392 -6.17 21.15 -19.87
CA LEU A 392 -6.54 21.01 -21.28
C LEU A 392 -5.63 21.85 -22.21
N GLY A 393 -4.65 22.58 -21.65
CA GLY A 393 -3.70 23.38 -22.41
C GLY A 393 -4.31 24.64 -23.04
N LEU A 394 -5.40 25.16 -22.47
CA LEU A 394 -6.10 26.35 -22.98
C LEU A 394 -5.51 27.66 -22.44
N ALA A 395 -4.74 27.60 -21.35
CA ALA A 395 -4.21 28.77 -20.66
C ALA A 395 -3.38 29.70 -21.56
N GLU A 396 -2.48 29.15 -22.39
CA GLU A 396 -1.60 29.96 -23.24
C GLU A 396 -2.35 30.69 -24.35
N GLY A 397 -3.32 30.02 -24.97
CA GLY A 397 -4.16 30.62 -26.02
C GLY A 397 -5.01 31.76 -25.48
N LEU A 398 -5.57 31.58 -24.28
CA LEU A 398 -6.40 32.59 -23.62
C LEU A 398 -5.56 33.78 -23.10
N ARG A 399 -4.36 33.55 -22.57
CA ARG A 399 -3.45 34.65 -22.19
C ARG A 399 -3.09 35.55 -23.36
N LYS A 400 -2.82 34.97 -24.54
CA LYS A 400 -2.55 35.74 -25.77
C LYS A 400 -3.76 36.57 -26.22
N GLN A 401 -4.98 36.09 -25.97
CA GLN A 401 -6.22 36.79 -26.33
C GLN A 401 -6.58 37.90 -25.33
N LEU A 402 -6.32 37.69 -24.04
CA LEU A 402 -6.51 38.69 -22.98
C LEU A 402 -5.44 39.79 -23.01
N HIS A 403 -4.22 39.45 -23.44
CA HIS A 403 -3.10 40.39 -23.58
C HIS A 403 -2.46 40.27 -24.97
N PRO A 404 -3.06 40.85 -26.03
CA PRO A 404 -2.56 40.75 -27.40
C PRO A 404 -1.22 41.48 -27.67
N GLY A 405 -0.46 41.86 -26.64
CA GLY A 405 0.73 42.71 -26.79
C GLY A 405 1.91 42.46 -25.84
N VAL A 406 1.90 41.42 -24.99
CA VAL A 406 3.06 41.13 -24.12
C VAL A 406 3.84 39.93 -24.68
N PRO A 407 5.08 40.13 -25.16
CA PRO A 407 5.92 39.02 -25.61
C PRO A 407 6.23 38.08 -24.44
N PRO A 408 6.46 36.78 -24.70
CA PRO A 408 6.78 35.82 -23.65
C PRO A 408 8.08 36.24 -22.97
N SER A 409 8.02 36.57 -21.68
CA SER A 409 9.21 36.60 -20.84
C SER A 409 9.67 35.15 -20.64
N THR A 410 10.50 34.67 -21.54
CA THR A 410 11.34 33.48 -21.38
C THR A 410 12.41 33.71 -20.30
N PRO A 411 12.99 32.63 -19.75
CA PRO A 411 12.89 32.19 -18.36
C PRO A 411 13.76 32.92 -17.33
#